data_AF-A0A353X0V1-F1
#
_entry.id   AF-A0A353X0V1-F1
#
_cell.length_a   1.000
_cell.length_b   1.000
_cell.length_c   1.000
_cell.angle_alpha   90.00
_cell.angle_beta   90.00
_cell.angle_gamma   90.00
#
_symmetry.space_group_name_H-M   'P 1'
#
loop_
_entity.id
_entity.type
_entity.pdbx_description
1 polymer ?
#
loop_
_entity_poly.entity_id
_entity_poly.type
_entity_poly.pdbx_seq_one_letter_code
_entity_poly.pdbx_strand_id
1 'polypeptide(L)'
;FPHLEQLPSCKKGRHFPEMHRAIMMFRAWLRGIHHSVKHLQSYLDEYCYRFNRHLMKGEIFANLIGRMVAHSPVYCKKLQMT
;
A
#
# COMPACT_ATOMS: atom_id res chain seq x y z
N PHE A 1 -2.46 20.25 -9.55
CA PHE A 1 -1.00 20.14 -9.56
C PHE A 1 -0.45 20.96 -10.73
N PRO A 2 0.01 22.19 -10.50
CA PRO A 2 0.35 23.13 -11.58
C PRO A 2 1.64 22.79 -12.35
N HIS A 3 2.47 21.87 -11.85
CA HIS A 3 3.78 21.50 -12.45
C HIS A 3 3.82 20.06 -12.99
N LEU A 4 2.67 19.44 -13.24
CA LEU A 4 2.60 18.08 -13.76
C LEU A 4 2.66 18.11 -15.28
N GLU A 5 3.81 17.72 -15.83
CA GLU A 5 4.00 17.58 -17.28
C GLU A 5 3.62 16.16 -17.72
N GLN A 6 2.79 16.07 -18.77
CA GLN A 6 2.44 14.79 -19.36
C GLN A 6 3.56 14.34 -20.30
N LEU A 7 4.29 13.29 -19.91
CA LEU A 7 5.34 12.69 -20.73
C LEU A 7 4.83 11.42 -21.41
N PRO A 8 5.13 11.20 -22.70
CA PRO A 8 4.81 9.94 -23.36
C PRO A 8 5.68 8.81 -22.78
N SER A 9 5.13 7.59 -22.72
CA SER A 9 5.81 6.38 -22.22
C SER A 9 7.15 6.09 -22.90
N CYS A 10 7.31 6.51 -24.17
CA CYS A 10 8.47 6.20 -25.00
C CYS A 10 8.66 4.69 -25.22
N LYS A 11 9.60 4.30 -26.09
CA LYS A 11 9.87 2.89 -26.40
C LYS A 11 10.19 2.12 -25.11
N LYS A 12 9.42 1.07 -24.82
CA LYS A 12 9.51 0.23 -23.60
C LYS A 12 9.37 1.00 -22.27
N GLY A 13 8.69 2.15 -22.26
CA GLY A 13 8.41 2.86 -21.00
C GLY A 13 9.62 3.55 -20.35
N ARG A 14 10.68 3.81 -21.13
CA ARG A 14 11.98 4.35 -20.64
C ARG A 14 11.88 5.67 -19.86
N HIS A 15 10.82 6.45 -20.05
CA HIS A 15 10.63 7.70 -19.29
C HIS A 15 10.12 7.48 -17.86
N PHE A 16 9.70 6.26 -17.49
CA PHE A 16 9.09 5.98 -16.19
C PHE A 16 9.79 4.83 -15.43
N PRO A 17 11.11 4.90 -15.18
CA PRO A 17 11.86 3.82 -14.55
C PRO A 17 11.34 3.44 -13.16
N GLU A 18 10.92 4.42 -12.36
CA GLU A 18 10.37 4.18 -11.02
C GLU A 18 9.02 3.46 -11.05
N MET A 19 8.17 3.79 -12.02
CA MET A 19 6.90 3.09 -12.23
C MET A 19 7.16 1.62 -12.59
N HIS A 20 8.11 1.36 -13.49
CA HIS A 20 8.50 -0.01 -13.83
C HIS A 20 9.01 -0.78 -12.61
N ARG A 21 9.83 -0.13 -11.78
CA ARG A 21 10.32 -0.73 -10.54
C ARG A 21 9.18 -1.10 -9.59
N ALA A 22 8.24 -0.18 -9.36
CA ALA A 22 7.07 -0.43 -8.52
C ALA A 22 6.23 -1.62 -9.04
N ILE A 23 5.97 -1.67 -10.36
CA ILE A 23 5.23 -2.77 -10.98
C ILE A 23 5.98 -4.11 -10.83
N MET A 24 7.29 -4.12 -11.04
CA MET A 24 8.10 -5.34 -10.89
C MET A 24 8.12 -5.86 -9.45
N MET A 25 8.25 -4.96 -8.48
CA MET A 25 8.22 -5.31 -7.05
C MET A 25 6.85 -5.83 -6.62
N PHE A 26 5.76 -5.19 -7.05
CA PHE A 26 4.40 -5.69 -6.81
C PHE A 26 4.19 -7.09 -7.39
N ARG A 27 4.62 -7.32 -8.64
CA ARG A 27 4.52 -8.63 -9.29
C ARG A 27 5.34 -9.71 -8.58
N ALA A 28 6.52 -9.38 -8.07
CA ALA A 28 7.36 -10.32 -7.32
C ALA A 28 6.70 -10.68 -5.97
N TRP A 29 6.19 -9.67 -5.26
CA TRP A 29 5.47 -9.85 -4.00
C TRP A 29 4.22 -10.72 -4.15
N LEU A 30 3.39 -10.45 -5.18
CA LEU A 30 2.21 -11.25 -5.49
C LEU A 30 2.54 -12.72 -5.73
N ARG A 31 3.57 -13.00 -6.55
CA ARG A 31 3.99 -14.38 -6.85
C ARG A 31 4.57 -15.09 -5.63
N GLY A 32 5.29 -14.35 -4.77
CA GLY A 32 5.95 -14.93 -3.60
C GLY A 32 5.00 -15.25 -2.45
N ILE A 33 3.98 -14.42 -2.20
CA ILE A 33 3.09 -14.59 -1.05
C ILE A 33 1.75 -15.21 -1.44
N HIS A 34 1.12 -14.72 -2.51
CA HIS A 34 -0.29 -15.02 -2.78
C HIS A 34 -0.49 -16.10 -3.84
N HIS A 35 0.53 -16.35 -4.69
CA HIS A 35 0.57 -17.34 -5.78
C HIS A 35 -0.50 -17.20 -6.88
N SER A 36 -1.70 -16.73 -6.56
CA SER A 36 -2.82 -16.46 -7.44
C SER A 36 -3.55 -15.20 -6.99
N VAL A 37 -4.23 -14.53 -7.92
CA VAL A 37 -4.95 -13.27 -7.68
C VAL A 37 -6.38 -13.43 -8.16
N LYS A 38 -7.35 -13.27 -7.25
CA LYS A 38 -8.78 -13.22 -7.58
C LYS A 38 -9.28 -11.78 -7.73
N HIS A 39 -9.07 -10.96 -6.69
CA HIS A 39 -9.52 -9.57 -6.64
C HIS A 39 -8.32 -8.62 -6.56
N LEU A 40 -7.82 -8.17 -7.71
CA LEU A 40 -6.59 -7.39 -7.82
C LEU A 40 -6.56 -6.14 -6.90
N GLN A 41 -7.69 -5.45 -6.74
CA GLN A 41 -7.75 -4.22 -5.96
C GLN A 41 -7.33 -4.43 -4.50
N SER A 42 -7.82 -5.48 -3.84
CA SER A 42 -7.48 -5.77 -2.44
C SER A 42 -5.97 -5.98 -2.24
N TYR A 43 -5.30 -6.61 -3.21
CA TYR A 43 -3.85 -6.78 -3.17
C TYR A 43 -3.09 -5.48 -3.44
N LEU A 44 -3.61 -4.62 -4.32
CA LEU A 44 -3.03 -3.30 -4.54
C LEU A 44 -3.14 -2.43 -3.28
N ASP A 45 -4.30 -2.45 -2.61
CA ASP A 45 -4.51 -1.72 -1.37
C ASP A 45 -3.56 -2.20 -0.27
N GLU A 46 -3.41 -3.53 -0.11
CA GLU A 46 -2.45 -4.11 0.84
C GLU A 46 -1.01 -3.73 0.47
N TYR A 47 -0.64 -3.85 -0.80
CA TYR A 47 0.71 -3.52 -1.26
C TYR A 47 1.05 -2.04 -1.01
N CYS A 48 0.15 -1.13 -1.37
CA CYS A 48 0.29 0.30 -1.13
C CYS A 48 0.38 0.61 0.37
N TYR A 49 -0.44 -0.02 1.20
CA TYR A 49 -0.36 0.11 2.64
C TYR A 49 1.04 -0.30 3.16
N ARG A 50 1.54 -1.46 2.75
CA ARG A 50 2.87 -1.96 3.14
C ARG A 50 3.98 -1.06 2.62
N PHE A 51 3.90 -0.60 1.36
CA PHE A 51 4.89 0.27 0.75
C PHE A 51 4.99 1.61 1.49
N ASN A 52 3.86 2.27 1.74
CA ASN A 52 3.82 3.53 2.48
C ASN A 52 4.35 3.37 3.91
N ARG A 53 4.07 2.23 4.55
CA ARG A 53 4.52 1.95 5.92
C ARG A 53 5.98 1.52 6.03
N HIS A 54 6.58 0.93 4.99
CA HIS A 54 8.00 0.55 5.02
C HIS A 54 8.93 1.76 5.19
N LEU A 55 8.49 2.93 4.73
CA LEU A 55 9.21 4.20 4.87
C LEU A 55 9.01 4.82 6.26
N MET A 56 8.02 4.38 7.02
CA MET A 56 7.76 4.83 8.39
C MET A 56 8.64 4.03 9.37
N LYS A 57 9.90 4.44 9.50
CA LYS A 57 11.00 3.72 10.21
C LYS A 57 10.89 3.57 11.74
N GLY A 58 9.74 3.68 12.38
CA GLY A 58 9.70 3.52 13.85
C GLY A 58 8.34 3.69 14.53
N GLU A 59 7.36 4.25 13.84
CA GLU A 59 6.17 4.72 14.52
C GLU A 59 4.97 3.77 14.41
N ILE A 60 5.08 2.54 13.87
CA ILE A 60 3.87 1.70 13.72
C ILE A 60 3.23 1.37 15.07
N PHE A 61 4.07 0.98 16.03
CA PHE A 61 3.62 0.67 17.39
C PHE A 61 3.16 1.94 18.11
N ALA A 62 3.96 3.00 18.12
CA ALA A 62 3.62 4.26 18.77
C ALA A 62 2.36 4.92 18.15
N ASN A 63 2.21 4.89 16.82
CA ASN A 63 1.01 5.35 16.13
C ASN A 63 -0.21 4.49 16.47
N LEU A 64 -0.05 3.17 16.56
CA LEU A 64 -1.14 2.28 16.95
C LEU A 64 -1.60 2.57 18.38
N ILE A 65 -0.67 2.68 19.32
CA ILE A 65 -0.95 3.06 20.71
C ILE A 65 -1.61 4.44 20.76
N GLY A 66 -1.08 5.43 20.05
CA GLY A 66 -1.67 6.77 19.98
C GLY A 66 -3.10 6.75 19.45
N ARG A 67 -3.38 5.96 18.41
CA ARG A 67 -4.74 5.78 17.88
C ARG A 67 -5.65 5.04 18.85
N MET A 68 -5.15 4.03 19.55
CA MET A 68 -5.92 3.31 20.58
C MET A 68 -6.31 4.24 21.73
N VAL A 69 -5.37 5.04 22.24
CA VAL A 69 -5.61 5.99 23.33
C VAL A 69 -6.55 7.11 22.91
N ALA A 70 -6.44 7.61 21.67
CA ALA A 70 -7.30 8.67 21.16
C ALA A 70 -8.72 8.19 20.80
N HIS A 71 -8.92 6.88 20.58
CA HIS A 71 -10.21 6.34 20.21
C HIS A 71 -11.09 6.11 21.43
N SER A 72 -12.38 6.47 21.33
CA SER A 72 -13.35 6.21 22.39
C SER A 72 -13.48 4.70 22.65
N PRO A 73 -13.68 4.27 23.91
CA PRO A 73 -13.87 2.86 24.23
C PRO A 73 -15.01 2.24 23.44
N VAL A 74 -14.73 1.13 22.75
CA VAL A 74 -15.75 0.33 22.06
C VAL A 74 -15.99 -0.94 22.87
N TYR A 75 -17.23 -1.11 23.33
CA TYR A 75 -17.62 -2.32 24.05
C TYR A 75 -17.65 -3.53 23.11
N CYS A 76 -17.20 -4.69 23.58
CA CYS A 76 -17.11 -5.92 22.78
C CYS A 76 -18.43 -6.30 22.09
N LYS A 77 -19.59 -5.98 22.69
CA LYS A 77 -20.92 -6.19 22.07
C LYS A 77 -21.15 -5.41 20.76
N LYS A 78 -20.41 -4.33 20.52
CA LYS A 78 -20.47 -3.50 19.30
C LYS A 78 -19.43 -3.90 18.24
N LEU A 79 -18.46 -4.76 18.58
CA LEU A 79 -17.51 -5.29 17.61
C LEU A 79 -18.20 -6.43 16.84
N GLN A 80 -19.03 -6.08 15.86
CA GLN A 80 -19.53 -7.07 14.90
C GLN A 80 -18.35 -7.45 14.00
N MET A 81 -17.75 -8.61 14.27
CA MET A 81 -16.82 -9.23 13.34
C MET A 81 -17.67 -9.79 12.19
N THR A 82 -17.93 -8.95 11.19
CA THR A 82 -18.38 -9.39 9.87
C THR A 82 -17.33 -10.27 9.23
#